data_AF-A0A3D3EYD0-F1
#
_entry.id   AF-A0A3D3EYD0-F1
#
_cell.length_a   1.000
_cell.length_b   1.000
_cell.length_c   1.000
_cell.angle_alpha   90.00
_cell.angle_beta   90.00
_cell.angle_gamma   90.00
#
_symmetry.space_group_name_H-M   'P 1'
#
loop_
_entity.id
_entity.type
_entity.pdbx_description
1 polymer ?
#
loop_
_entity_poly.entity_id
_entity_poly.type
_entity_poly.pdbx_seq_one_letter_code
_entity_poly.pdbx_strand_id
1 'polypeptide(L)'
;FENCVFENLSVADDDANVIQIGGIQYPQQQNHFSFKNSLFSNISSHDNMILIGSRNNPKIDITNCTFAGNQGDAYTLMVNGEVNIVNSIFDNDTPYQIKINPMDGNPNEHTNLTIDHSLVKDGIDGILPYPVPGNTINFLPSSMDANPHFSGGFDIHDPLFYSLSEFSPCIDSGTRDISDLNLPPYDLAGNWRIWNGRIDMGCFELGAPPVGNDDPSVPAVPAFSLTAYPNPFSAFTNIRAEIPARGDRGAEAINTARIVIYNLRGQMVRAMELDPGVRQQVLTWDGRDSRNQRCSNGIYFLNLVVDGRSIISKKVTLIR
;
A
#
# COMPACT_ATOMS: atom_id res chain seq x y z
N PHE A 1 10.82 -3.75 -9.99
CA PHE A 1 9.58 -3.50 -9.23
C PHE A 1 9.97 -3.18 -7.80
N GLU A 2 9.48 -2.08 -7.28
CA GLU A 2 9.78 -1.62 -5.92
C GLU A 2 8.45 -1.26 -5.26
N ASN A 3 8.23 -1.75 -4.04
CA ASN A 3 7.02 -1.45 -3.25
C ASN A 3 5.71 -1.80 -3.98
N CYS A 4 5.66 -2.98 -4.61
CA CYS A 4 4.54 -3.43 -5.43
C CYS A 4 3.76 -4.57 -4.77
N VAL A 5 2.45 -4.65 -5.04
CA VAL A 5 1.60 -5.78 -4.66
C VAL A 5 1.08 -6.45 -5.92
N PHE A 6 1.33 -7.76 -6.04
CA PHE A 6 0.80 -8.64 -7.07
C PHE A 6 -0.11 -9.65 -6.39
N GLU A 7 -1.42 -9.50 -6.56
CA GLU A 7 -2.37 -10.31 -5.82
C GLU A 7 -3.62 -10.67 -6.62
N ASN A 8 -4.27 -11.76 -6.20
CA ASN A 8 -5.57 -12.20 -6.71
C ASN A 8 -5.55 -12.50 -8.22
N LEU A 9 -4.51 -13.21 -8.67
CA LEU A 9 -4.35 -13.63 -10.06
C LEU A 9 -4.60 -15.14 -10.19
N SER A 10 -5.31 -15.55 -11.24
CA SER A 10 -5.57 -16.96 -11.52
C SER A 10 -5.48 -17.24 -13.01
N VAL A 11 -4.85 -18.36 -13.36
CA VAL A 11 -4.82 -18.89 -14.72
C VAL A 11 -5.22 -20.37 -14.64
N ALA A 12 -6.23 -20.76 -15.42
CA ALA A 12 -6.73 -22.13 -15.47
C ALA A 12 -6.02 -23.00 -16.53
N ASP A 13 -5.19 -22.37 -17.37
CA ASP A 13 -4.36 -23.03 -18.37
C ASP A 13 -3.16 -23.72 -17.71
N ASP A 14 -2.79 -24.89 -18.21
CA ASP A 14 -1.64 -25.66 -17.74
C ASP A 14 -0.33 -25.26 -18.43
N ASP A 15 -0.39 -24.59 -19.59
CA ASP A 15 0.78 -24.22 -20.38
C ASP A 15 1.21 -22.74 -20.25
N ALA A 16 0.48 -21.92 -19.48
CA ALA A 16 0.76 -20.48 -19.33
C ALA A 16 1.37 -20.12 -17.97
N ASN A 17 2.28 -19.14 -17.98
CA ASN A 17 2.71 -18.46 -16.76
C ASN A 17 1.64 -17.43 -16.34
N VAL A 18 1.34 -17.34 -15.04
CA VAL A 18 0.48 -16.26 -14.51
C VAL A 18 1.17 -14.90 -14.63
N ILE A 19 2.44 -14.85 -14.24
CA ILE A 19 3.30 -13.67 -14.38
C ILE A 19 4.57 -14.08 -15.12
N GLN A 20 4.87 -13.41 -16.22
CA GLN A 20 6.13 -13.60 -16.93
C GLN A 20 6.85 -12.27 -17.12
N ILE A 21 8.08 -12.22 -16.63
CA ILE A 21 8.98 -11.08 -16.74
C ILE A 21 10.23 -11.60 -17.44
N GLY A 22 10.43 -11.14 -18.66
CA GLY A 22 11.56 -11.52 -19.46
C GLY A 22 11.94 -10.43 -20.45
N GLY A 23 13.07 -10.67 -21.12
CA GLY A 23 13.61 -9.77 -22.12
C GLY A 23 14.04 -10.55 -23.35
N ILE A 24 13.70 -10.02 -24.52
CA ILE A 24 14.28 -10.41 -25.81
C ILE A 24 14.98 -9.16 -26.32
N GLN A 25 16.30 -9.21 -26.53
CA GLN A 25 16.98 -8.00 -27.03
C GLN A 25 18.18 -8.28 -27.94
N TYR A 26 18.26 -7.43 -28.96
CA TYR A 26 19.38 -7.24 -29.87
C TYR A 26 19.81 -5.76 -29.80
N PRO A 27 21.11 -5.44 -29.65
CA PRO A 27 22.24 -6.37 -29.48
C PRO A 27 22.20 -7.11 -28.12
N GLN A 28 22.95 -8.22 -28.01
CA GLN A 28 23.01 -9.03 -26.78
C GLN A 28 23.53 -8.20 -25.60
N GLN A 29 22.74 -8.13 -24.52
CA GLN A 29 23.11 -7.54 -23.25
C GLN A 29 22.67 -8.46 -22.11
N GLN A 30 23.32 -8.32 -20.95
CA GLN A 30 22.92 -8.98 -19.71
C GLN A 30 21.78 -8.18 -19.07
N ASN A 31 20.58 -8.77 -19.00
CA ASN A 31 19.44 -8.12 -18.36
C ASN A 31 19.61 -8.11 -16.84
N HIS A 32 19.11 -7.07 -16.18
CA HIS A 32 19.03 -6.98 -14.72
C HIS A 32 17.57 -6.78 -14.30
N PHE A 33 17.01 -7.76 -13.62
CA PHE A 33 15.67 -7.70 -13.04
C PHE A 33 15.79 -7.54 -11.52
N SER A 34 15.14 -6.53 -10.96
CA SER A 34 15.17 -6.25 -9.52
C SER A 34 13.77 -6.12 -8.94
N PHE A 35 13.51 -6.84 -7.86
CA PHE A 35 12.26 -6.88 -7.11
C PHE A 35 12.57 -6.57 -5.66
N LYS A 36 11.93 -5.53 -5.14
CA LYS A 36 12.22 -5.00 -3.82
C LYS A 36 10.94 -4.73 -3.07
N ASN A 37 10.90 -5.14 -1.81
CA ASN A 37 9.82 -4.77 -0.90
C ASN A 37 8.43 -5.06 -1.49
N SER A 38 8.24 -6.22 -2.09
CA SER A 38 7.03 -6.51 -2.87
C SER A 38 6.34 -7.77 -2.36
N LEU A 39 5.01 -7.76 -2.43
CA LEU A 39 4.16 -8.89 -2.06
C LEU A 39 3.63 -9.59 -3.31
N PHE A 40 3.76 -10.91 -3.34
CA PHE A 40 3.17 -11.81 -4.33
C PHE A 40 2.29 -12.80 -3.58
N SER A 41 0.98 -12.64 -3.68
CA SER A 41 0.06 -13.43 -2.84
C SER A 41 -1.26 -13.77 -3.50
N ASN A 42 -1.86 -14.88 -3.07
CA ASN A 42 -3.12 -15.35 -3.64
C ASN A 42 -3.08 -15.47 -5.18
N ILE A 43 -1.96 -15.98 -5.70
CA ILE A 43 -1.78 -16.33 -7.11
C ILE A 43 -2.00 -17.83 -7.26
N SER A 44 -2.84 -18.23 -8.22
CA SER A 44 -3.14 -19.63 -8.49
C SER A 44 -2.83 -20.02 -9.95
N SER A 45 -2.22 -21.19 -10.12
CA SER A 45 -1.92 -21.80 -11.42
C SER A 45 -1.95 -23.33 -11.30
N HIS A 46 -2.24 -24.05 -12.38
CA HIS A 46 -2.10 -25.51 -12.38
C HIS A 46 -0.63 -25.94 -12.51
N ASP A 47 0.21 -25.21 -13.24
CA ASP A 47 1.64 -25.56 -13.41
C ASP A 47 2.53 -24.34 -13.22
N ASN A 48 2.64 -23.50 -14.26
CA ASN A 48 3.61 -22.42 -14.29
C ASN A 48 3.04 -21.15 -13.64
N MET A 49 3.69 -20.63 -12.59
CA MET A 49 3.17 -19.48 -11.85
C MET A 49 3.91 -18.18 -12.18
N ILE A 50 5.10 -17.97 -11.62
CA ILE A 50 5.91 -16.76 -11.86
C ILE A 50 7.19 -17.17 -12.58
N LEU A 51 7.45 -16.59 -13.75
CA LEU A 51 8.71 -16.74 -14.48
C LEU A 51 9.44 -15.39 -14.52
N ILE A 52 10.66 -15.35 -14.00
CA ILE A 52 11.59 -14.24 -14.17
C ILE A 52 12.84 -14.79 -14.87
N GLY A 53 13.06 -14.43 -16.12
CA GLY A 53 14.23 -14.94 -16.82
C GLY A 53 14.43 -14.41 -18.22
N SER A 54 15.65 -14.56 -18.71
CA SER A 54 16.01 -14.26 -20.09
C SER A 54 17.25 -15.04 -20.51
N ARG A 55 17.70 -14.80 -21.75
CA ARG A 55 18.98 -15.32 -22.27
C ARG A 55 20.17 -14.47 -21.81
N ASN A 56 21.39 -14.95 -22.07
CA ASN A 56 22.66 -14.26 -21.82
C ASN A 56 22.94 -14.02 -20.33
N ASN A 57 22.72 -15.04 -19.49
CA ASN A 57 23.02 -15.02 -18.05
C ASN A 57 22.50 -13.78 -17.30
N PRO A 58 21.18 -13.53 -17.25
CA PRO A 58 20.64 -12.34 -16.60
C PRO A 58 21.00 -12.27 -15.12
N LYS A 59 21.00 -11.07 -14.55
CA LYS A 59 21.04 -10.85 -13.11
C LYS A 59 19.62 -10.70 -12.58
N ILE A 60 19.28 -11.42 -11.52
CA ILE A 60 17.98 -11.34 -10.84
C ILE A 60 18.24 -11.08 -9.37
N ASP A 61 17.78 -9.93 -8.86
CA ASP A 61 17.87 -9.59 -7.43
C ASP A 61 16.46 -9.49 -6.84
N ILE A 62 16.15 -10.33 -5.86
CA ILE A 62 14.89 -10.32 -5.10
C ILE A 62 15.23 -10.01 -3.65
N THR A 63 14.66 -8.92 -3.12
CA THR A 63 15.06 -8.41 -1.80
C THR A 63 13.86 -7.95 -0.99
N ASN A 64 13.70 -8.46 0.23
CA ASN A 64 12.56 -8.12 1.09
C ASN A 64 11.22 -8.35 0.39
N CYS A 65 11.09 -9.42 -0.37
CA CYS A 65 9.83 -9.80 -0.98
C CYS A 65 9.16 -10.91 -0.17
N THR A 66 7.84 -10.94 -0.19
CA THR A 66 7.04 -12.02 0.39
C THR A 66 6.26 -12.70 -0.71
N PHE A 67 6.46 -14.01 -0.88
CA PHE A 67 5.67 -14.90 -1.72
C PHE A 67 4.90 -15.82 -0.80
N ALA A 68 3.60 -15.56 -0.61
CA ALA A 68 2.81 -16.28 0.38
C ALA A 68 1.36 -16.53 -0.05
N GLY A 69 0.82 -17.69 0.35
CA GLY A 69 -0.54 -18.10 0.01
C GLY A 69 -0.82 -18.22 -1.49
N ASN A 70 0.24 -18.43 -2.28
CA ASN A 70 0.09 -18.83 -3.67
C ASN A 70 -0.13 -20.34 -3.75
N GLN A 71 -0.89 -20.80 -4.73
CA GLN A 71 -1.30 -22.20 -4.86
C GLN A 71 -1.03 -22.74 -6.28
N GLY A 72 -0.49 -23.95 -6.38
CA GLY A 72 -0.38 -24.64 -7.67
C GLY A 72 0.35 -25.98 -7.59
N ASP A 73 0.36 -26.74 -8.69
CA ASP A 73 0.77 -28.14 -8.65
C ASP A 73 2.26 -28.38 -8.97
N ALA A 74 3.04 -27.30 -9.17
CA ALA A 74 4.47 -27.41 -9.49
C ALA A 74 5.37 -26.50 -8.66
N TYR A 75 5.40 -25.20 -8.95
CA TYR A 75 6.31 -24.25 -8.29
C TYR A 75 5.75 -22.83 -8.22
N THR A 76 6.23 -22.03 -7.26
CA THR A 76 5.84 -20.61 -7.17
C THR A 76 6.66 -19.71 -8.10
N LEU A 77 7.99 -19.81 -8.03
CA LEU A 77 8.89 -18.94 -8.79
C LEU A 77 9.88 -19.74 -9.64
N MET A 78 10.01 -19.40 -10.92
CA MET A 78 11.03 -19.93 -11.82
C MET A 78 12.02 -18.83 -12.24
N VAL A 79 13.31 -19.13 -12.15
CA VAL A 79 14.42 -18.17 -12.39
C VAL A 79 15.59 -18.76 -13.16
N ASN A 80 16.39 -17.93 -13.82
CA ASN A 80 17.68 -18.31 -14.40
C ASN A 80 18.75 -17.21 -14.34
N GLY A 81 20.01 -17.59 -14.55
CA GLY A 81 21.17 -16.69 -14.56
C GLY A 81 21.83 -16.51 -13.20
N GLU A 82 22.31 -15.31 -12.89
CA GLU A 82 22.86 -14.96 -11.57
C GLU A 82 21.74 -14.45 -10.67
N VAL A 83 21.27 -15.28 -9.75
CA VAL A 83 20.07 -15.02 -8.94
C VAL A 83 20.45 -14.83 -7.48
N ASN A 84 20.13 -13.67 -6.91
CA ASN A 84 20.31 -13.37 -5.49
C ASN A 84 18.95 -13.14 -4.84
N ILE A 85 18.63 -13.94 -3.83
CA ILE A 85 17.43 -13.80 -3.01
C ILE A 85 17.88 -13.49 -1.59
N VAL A 86 17.49 -12.31 -1.09
CA VAL A 86 17.94 -11.79 0.20
C VAL A 86 16.74 -11.30 1.02
N ASN A 87 16.71 -11.57 2.32
CA ASN A 87 15.68 -11.05 3.24
C ASN A 87 14.26 -11.37 2.79
N SER A 88 14.03 -12.45 2.04
CA SER A 88 12.73 -12.73 1.41
C SER A 88 12.06 -13.94 2.05
N ILE A 89 10.73 -14.01 1.94
CA ILE A 89 9.91 -15.10 2.50
C ILE A 89 9.22 -15.83 1.35
N PHE A 90 9.34 -17.15 1.32
CA PHE A 90 8.60 -18.07 0.45
C PHE A 90 7.84 -19.09 1.30
N ASP A 91 6.52 -18.93 1.39
CA ASP A 91 5.63 -19.83 2.12
C ASP A 91 4.32 -20.05 1.34
N ASN A 92 4.39 -20.96 0.37
CA ASN A 92 3.33 -21.20 -0.60
C ASN A 92 2.81 -22.63 -0.55
N ASP A 93 1.59 -22.83 -1.06
CA ASP A 93 0.97 -24.14 -1.30
C ASP A 93 1.32 -24.64 -2.70
N THR A 94 2.62 -24.81 -2.94
CA THR A 94 3.21 -25.38 -4.16
C THR A 94 4.23 -26.45 -3.78
N PRO A 95 4.40 -27.54 -4.54
CA PRO A 95 5.39 -28.58 -4.26
C PRO A 95 6.83 -28.05 -4.13
N TYR A 96 7.17 -27.01 -4.89
CA TYR A 96 8.45 -26.32 -4.79
C TYR A 96 8.23 -24.81 -4.67
N GLN A 97 9.04 -24.13 -3.87
CA GLN A 97 9.01 -22.67 -3.77
C GLN A 97 9.69 -22.05 -4.99
N ILE A 98 10.84 -22.60 -5.39
CA ILE A 98 11.68 -22.08 -6.47
C ILE A 98 12.04 -23.20 -7.44
N LYS A 99 12.03 -22.93 -8.74
CA LYS A 99 12.51 -23.83 -9.80
C LYS A 99 13.57 -23.13 -10.63
N ILE A 100 14.62 -23.86 -10.99
CA ILE A 100 15.61 -23.36 -11.96
C ILE A 100 15.06 -23.54 -13.38
N ASN A 101 14.96 -22.45 -14.13
CA ASN A 101 14.62 -22.50 -15.56
C ASN A 101 15.82 -22.98 -16.37
N PRO A 102 15.68 -23.91 -17.32
CA PRO A 102 16.71 -24.16 -18.32
C PRO A 102 17.10 -22.86 -19.06
N MET A 103 18.39 -22.59 -19.16
CA MET A 103 18.90 -21.59 -20.11
C MET A 103 18.74 -22.15 -21.53
N ASP A 104 18.20 -21.36 -22.47
CA ASP A 104 17.81 -21.75 -23.85
C ASP A 104 18.97 -22.29 -24.73
N GLY A 105 19.54 -23.44 -24.39
CA GLY A 105 20.36 -24.27 -25.27
C GLY A 105 21.87 -23.97 -25.31
N ASN A 106 22.38 -22.98 -24.58
CA ASN A 106 23.83 -22.82 -24.39
C ASN A 106 24.28 -23.67 -23.18
N PRO A 107 24.99 -24.79 -23.38
CA PRO A 107 25.41 -25.65 -22.27
C PRO A 107 26.44 -25.00 -21.34
N ASN A 108 26.96 -23.81 -21.68
CA ASN A 108 27.87 -23.04 -20.84
C ASN A 108 27.17 -21.91 -20.06
N GLU A 109 25.86 -21.73 -20.23
CA GLU A 109 25.08 -20.80 -19.41
C GLU A 109 24.50 -21.57 -18.23
N HIS A 110 24.94 -21.20 -17.04
CA HIS A 110 24.56 -21.83 -15.79
C HIS A 110 23.81 -20.84 -14.91
N THR A 111 22.85 -21.37 -14.15
CA THR A 111 22.20 -20.59 -13.10
C THR A 111 22.97 -20.74 -11.79
N ASN A 112 23.32 -19.62 -11.18
CA ASN A 112 23.84 -19.56 -9.82
C ASN A 112 22.78 -18.91 -8.95
N LEU A 113 22.13 -19.71 -8.11
CA LEU A 113 21.14 -19.24 -7.16
C LEU A 113 21.80 -19.11 -5.78
N THR A 114 21.81 -17.91 -5.22
CA THR A 114 22.21 -17.65 -3.85
C THR A 114 21.02 -17.18 -3.04
N ILE A 115 20.76 -17.86 -1.92
CA ILE A 115 19.69 -17.53 -0.97
C ILE A 115 20.33 -17.20 0.37
N ASP A 116 20.20 -15.95 0.78
CA ASP A 116 20.80 -15.42 2.00
C ASP A 116 19.75 -14.76 2.88
N HIS A 117 19.86 -14.92 4.20
CA HIS A 117 18.95 -14.31 5.18
C HIS A 117 17.48 -14.40 4.75
N SER A 118 17.04 -15.54 4.22
CA SER A 118 15.69 -15.70 3.68
C SER A 118 15.01 -16.92 4.30
N LEU A 119 13.69 -16.88 4.39
CA LEU A 119 12.87 -18.02 4.78
C LEU A 119 12.32 -18.68 3.52
N VAL A 120 12.61 -19.95 3.33
CA VAL A 120 12.06 -20.76 2.24
C VAL A 120 11.47 -22.02 2.85
N LYS A 121 10.17 -22.22 2.69
CA LYS A 121 9.48 -23.44 3.09
C LYS A 121 10.14 -24.66 2.46
N ASP A 122 10.37 -25.68 3.27
CA ASP A 122 11.11 -26.92 2.94
C ASP A 122 12.61 -26.67 2.65
N GLY A 123 13.12 -25.47 2.96
CA GLY A 123 14.54 -25.11 2.86
C GLY A 123 15.11 -25.33 1.46
N ILE A 124 16.24 -26.04 1.39
CA ILE A 124 16.86 -26.40 0.11
C ILE A 124 16.04 -27.43 -0.68
N ASP A 125 15.27 -28.29 0.01
CA ASP A 125 14.42 -29.30 -0.63
C ASP A 125 13.19 -28.65 -1.31
N GLY A 126 12.80 -27.45 -0.87
CA GLY A 126 11.81 -26.59 -1.52
C GLY A 126 12.29 -25.98 -2.85
N ILE A 127 13.52 -26.24 -3.28
CA ILE A 127 14.08 -25.74 -4.54
C ILE A 127 14.21 -26.91 -5.51
N LEU A 128 13.50 -26.84 -6.64
CA LEU A 128 13.62 -27.83 -7.71
C LEU A 128 14.81 -27.49 -8.61
N PRO A 129 15.92 -28.25 -8.56
CA PRO A 129 17.01 -28.07 -9.50
C PRO A 129 16.59 -28.55 -10.88
N TYR A 130 17.10 -27.88 -11.91
CA TYR A 130 17.10 -28.44 -13.26
C TYR A 130 18.48 -29.07 -13.51
N PRO A 131 18.56 -30.34 -13.94
CA PRO A 131 19.80 -31.11 -14.04
C PRO A 131 20.62 -30.69 -15.26
N VAL A 132 21.11 -29.46 -15.24
CA VAL A 132 22.16 -28.98 -16.15
C VAL A 132 23.46 -28.94 -15.35
N PRO A 133 24.48 -29.72 -15.76
CA PRO A 133 25.80 -29.65 -15.13
C PRO A 133 26.28 -28.20 -15.08
N GLY A 134 26.74 -27.74 -13.91
CA GLY A 134 27.26 -26.39 -13.71
C GLY A 134 26.32 -25.41 -13.00
N ASN A 135 25.01 -25.71 -12.88
CA ASN A 135 24.13 -24.94 -12.01
C ASN A 135 24.57 -25.05 -10.54
N THR A 136 24.49 -23.94 -9.80
CA THR A 136 24.80 -23.91 -8.37
C THR A 136 23.61 -23.38 -7.56
N ILE A 137 23.36 -24.00 -6.40
CA ILE A 137 22.37 -23.55 -5.43
C ILE A 137 23.12 -23.40 -4.10
N ASN A 138 23.25 -22.15 -3.64
CA ASN A 138 23.89 -21.77 -2.41
C ASN A 138 22.81 -21.32 -1.41
N PHE A 139 22.27 -22.27 -0.65
CA PHE A 139 21.40 -21.97 0.48
C PHE A 139 22.24 -21.69 1.72
N LEU A 140 22.45 -20.41 2.03
CA LEU A 140 23.39 -20.00 3.08
C LEU A 140 22.87 -20.31 4.49
N PRO A 141 23.73 -20.55 5.49
CA PRO A 141 23.31 -20.87 6.87
C PRO A 141 22.53 -19.77 7.61
N SER A 142 22.54 -18.55 7.07
CA SER A 142 21.74 -17.39 7.48
C SER A 142 20.28 -17.50 7.05
N SER A 143 19.97 -18.36 6.09
CA SER A 143 18.62 -18.68 5.62
C SER A 143 18.01 -19.82 6.43
N MET A 144 16.68 -19.94 6.41
CA MET A 144 15.96 -20.89 7.26
C MET A 144 14.76 -21.53 6.58
N ASP A 145 14.36 -22.67 7.12
CA ASP A 145 13.07 -23.33 6.90
C ASP A 145 12.30 -23.33 8.22
N ALA A 146 11.21 -22.58 8.27
CA ALA A 146 10.36 -22.44 9.45
C ALA A 146 8.98 -21.93 9.03
N ASN A 147 8.01 -21.95 9.94
CA ASN A 147 6.77 -21.24 9.73
C ASN A 147 7.02 -19.72 9.88
N PRO A 148 6.67 -18.88 8.89
CA PRO A 148 6.87 -17.42 9.00
C PRO A 148 5.97 -16.78 10.06
N HIS A 149 4.95 -17.48 10.55
CA HIS A 149 3.95 -17.01 11.52
C HIS A 149 3.40 -15.63 11.12
N PHE A 150 2.77 -15.57 9.95
CA PHE A 150 2.00 -14.39 9.54
C PHE A 150 0.89 -14.09 10.55
N SER A 151 0.56 -12.81 10.71
CA SER A 151 -0.53 -12.37 11.59
C SER A 151 -1.88 -12.93 11.15
N GLY A 152 -2.06 -13.16 9.85
CA GLY A 152 -3.11 -14.01 9.27
C GLY A 152 -4.53 -13.51 9.41
N GLY A 153 -4.74 -12.33 10.03
CA GLY A 153 -5.99 -11.57 10.08
C GLY A 153 -7.27 -12.39 10.39
N PHE A 154 -8.43 -11.75 10.21
CA PHE A 154 -9.71 -12.45 10.06
C PHE A 154 -10.24 -12.38 8.62
N ASP A 155 -9.65 -11.50 7.82
CA ASP A 155 -10.00 -11.23 6.43
C ASP A 155 -8.75 -11.44 5.58
N ILE A 156 -8.83 -12.35 4.61
CA ILE A 156 -7.74 -12.64 3.67
C ILE A 156 -7.41 -11.45 2.75
N HIS A 157 -8.28 -10.45 2.71
CA HIS A 157 -8.07 -9.21 1.97
C HIS A 157 -7.49 -8.07 2.83
N ASP A 158 -7.14 -8.34 4.10
CA ASP A 158 -6.41 -7.36 4.92
C ASP A 158 -5.05 -7.06 4.26
N PRO A 159 -4.71 -5.78 3.97
CA PRO A 159 -3.41 -5.41 3.42
C PRO A 159 -2.23 -5.85 4.29
N LEU A 160 -2.47 -6.13 5.58
CA LEU A 160 -1.48 -6.62 6.54
C LEU A 160 -1.60 -8.12 6.79
N PHE A 161 -2.38 -8.88 6.01
CA PHE A 161 -2.59 -10.31 6.23
C PHE A 161 -1.28 -11.11 6.31
N TYR A 162 -0.31 -10.77 5.45
CA TYR A 162 1.03 -11.37 5.41
C TYR A 162 2.10 -10.57 6.18
N SER A 163 1.68 -9.66 7.08
CA SER A 163 2.59 -9.09 8.07
C SER A 163 3.00 -10.16 9.09
N LEU A 164 4.14 -9.96 9.76
CA LEU A 164 4.61 -10.90 10.77
C LEU A 164 3.78 -10.80 12.06
N SER A 165 3.55 -11.93 12.74
CA SER A 165 3.11 -11.92 14.14
C SER A 165 4.31 -11.85 15.08
N GLU A 166 4.07 -11.57 16.37
CA GLU A 166 5.12 -11.52 17.42
C GLU A 166 5.89 -12.83 17.63
N PHE A 167 5.42 -13.95 17.07
CA PHE A 167 6.06 -15.26 17.17
C PHE A 167 6.92 -15.61 15.94
N SER A 168 7.02 -14.70 14.97
CA SER A 168 7.72 -14.97 13.72
C SER A 168 9.23 -15.09 13.92
N PRO A 169 9.88 -16.13 13.35
CA PRO A 169 11.34 -16.20 13.31
C PRO A 169 11.94 -15.19 12.33
N CYS A 170 11.12 -14.53 11.51
CA CYS A 170 11.55 -13.53 10.54
C CYS A 170 11.86 -12.16 11.17
N ILE A 171 11.44 -11.91 12.41
CA ILE A 171 11.69 -10.67 13.13
C ILE A 171 13.18 -10.52 13.43
N ASP A 172 13.76 -9.35 13.15
CA ASP A 172 15.15 -8.98 13.40
C ASP A 172 16.15 -10.04 12.88
N SER A 173 15.78 -10.72 11.80
CA SER A 173 16.52 -11.87 11.26
C SER A 173 17.16 -11.61 9.89
N GLY A 174 16.76 -10.53 9.20
CA GLY A 174 17.35 -10.09 7.93
C GLY A 174 18.76 -9.51 8.05
N THR A 175 19.35 -9.05 6.95
CA THR A 175 20.69 -8.45 6.95
C THR A 175 20.77 -7.20 7.84
N ARG A 176 21.93 -6.94 8.45
CA ARG A 176 22.16 -5.70 9.22
C ARG A 176 22.52 -4.52 8.34
N ASP A 177 23.32 -4.77 7.30
CA ASP A 177 23.70 -3.78 6.32
C ASP A 177 22.77 -3.89 5.10
N ILE A 178 22.14 -2.77 4.74
CA ILE A 178 21.24 -2.67 3.59
C ILE A 178 21.77 -1.74 2.51
N SER A 179 22.99 -1.21 2.67
CA SER A 179 23.57 -0.18 1.80
C SER A 179 23.62 -0.62 0.33
N ASP A 180 23.93 -1.89 0.10
CA ASP A 180 24.02 -2.49 -1.24
C ASP A 180 22.69 -3.03 -1.76
N LEU A 181 21.65 -3.07 -0.91
CA LEU A 181 20.32 -3.54 -1.30
C LEU A 181 19.49 -2.47 -2.00
N ASN A 182 19.84 -1.18 -1.79
CA ASN A 182 19.14 -0.02 -2.35
C ASN A 182 17.61 -0.16 -2.16
N LEU A 183 17.21 -0.46 -0.92
CA LEU A 183 15.81 -0.57 -0.48
C LEU A 183 15.23 0.81 -0.18
N PRO A 184 13.90 0.99 -0.33
CA PRO A 184 13.25 2.19 0.20
C PRO A 184 13.44 2.29 1.72
N PRO A 185 13.40 3.51 2.30
CA PRO A 185 13.56 3.70 3.75
C PRO A 185 12.36 3.19 4.56
N TYR A 186 11.33 2.67 3.89
CA TYR A 186 10.11 2.13 4.47
C TYR A 186 9.77 0.73 3.94
N ASP A 187 9.02 -0.04 4.73
CA ASP A 187 8.41 -1.33 4.36
C ASP A 187 7.16 -1.12 3.47
N LEU A 188 6.47 -2.21 3.11
CA LEU A 188 5.28 -2.16 2.25
C LEU A 188 4.08 -1.48 2.90
N ALA A 189 4.00 -1.46 4.24
CA ALA A 189 2.98 -0.74 5.01
C ALA A 189 3.33 0.75 5.23
N GLY A 190 4.52 1.18 4.79
CA GLY A 190 5.01 2.54 5.00
C GLY A 190 5.63 2.76 6.39
N ASN A 191 6.06 1.70 7.09
CA ASN A 191 6.81 1.79 8.35
C ASN A 191 8.31 1.88 8.09
N TRP A 192 9.09 2.41 9.04
CA TRP A 192 10.56 2.48 8.91
C TRP A 192 11.16 1.10 8.59
N ARG A 193 11.99 1.03 7.54
CA ARG A 193 12.63 -0.22 7.13
C ARG A 193 13.64 -0.73 8.15
N ILE A 194 14.46 0.16 8.71
CA ILE A 194 15.43 -0.23 9.73
C ILE A 194 14.78 0.04 11.07
N TRP A 195 14.49 -1.03 11.80
CA TRP A 195 13.93 -1.00 13.14
C TRP A 195 14.74 -1.92 14.06
N ASN A 196 14.87 -1.58 15.35
CA ASN A 196 15.75 -2.29 16.28
C ASN A 196 17.22 -2.50 15.82
N GLY A 197 17.69 -1.73 14.83
CA GLY A 197 19.04 -1.84 14.26
C GLY A 197 19.21 -2.97 13.25
N ARG A 198 18.11 -3.57 12.77
CA ARG A 198 18.08 -4.58 11.73
C ARG A 198 16.82 -4.41 10.87
N ILE A 199 16.62 -5.30 9.91
CA ILE A 199 15.38 -5.42 9.16
C ILE A 199 14.79 -6.81 9.37
N ASP A 200 13.48 -6.90 9.25
CA ASP A 200 12.77 -8.16 9.19
C ASP A 200 12.93 -8.82 7.80
N MET A 201 12.74 -10.14 7.73
CA MET A 201 12.56 -10.80 6.44
C MET A 201 11.15 -10.53 5.91
N GLY A 202 11.03 -10.47 4.58
CA GLY A 202 9.78 -10.16 3.90
C GLY A 202 9.59 -8.67 3.64
N CYS A 203 8.37 -8.31 3.24
CA CYS A 203 8.02 -6.95 2.83
C CYS A 203 7.42 -6.07 3.94
N PHE A 204 7.29 -6.58 5.18
CA PHE A 204 6.74 -5.85 6.33
C PHE A 204 7.70 -5.90 7.51
N GLU A 205 7.77 -4.80 8.26
CA GLU A 205 8.50 -4.69 9.52
C GLU A 205 7.52 -4.75 10.70
N LEU A 206 7.84 -5.55 11.71
CA LEU A 206 7.03 -5.67 12.92
C LEU A 206 7.38 -4.57 13.92
N GLY A 207 6.37 -3.79 14.29
CA GLY A 207 6.48 -2.80 15.36
C GLY A 207 7.23 -1.52 15.00
N ALA A 208 7.76 -1.42 13.77
CA ALA A 208 8.29 -0.18 13.23
C ALA A 208 7.15 0.86 13.11
N PRO A 209 7.36 2.11 13.55
CA PRO A 209 6.36 3.16 13.35
C PRO A 209 6.30 3.56 11.88
N PRO A 210 5.14 4.08 11.39
CA PRO A 210 5.03 4.67 10.06
C PRO A 210 6.14 5.70 9.83
N VAL A 211 6.73 5.72 8.64
CA VAL A 211 7.54 6.87 8.22
C VAL A 211 6.62 8.08 8.21
N GLY A 212 7.04 9.14 8.87
CA GLY A 212 6.27 10.38 8.86
C GLY A 212 6.18 10.88 7.43
N ASN A 213 4.98 10.93 6.87
CA ASN A 213 4.78 11.69 5.64
C ASN A 213 4.96 13.17 6.00
N ASP A 214 5.92 13.83 5.35
CA ASP A 214 5.92 15.29 5.19
C ASP A 214 4.79 15.74 4.22
N ASP A 215 3.79 14.88 3.97
CA ASP A 215 2.51 15.34 3.46
C ASP A 215 1.78 16.04 4.60
N PRO A 216 1.24 17.25 4.39
CA PRO A 216 0.29 17.82 5.32
C PRO A 216 -0.84 16.81 5.47
N SER A 217 -0.91 16.16 6.63
CA SER A 217 -1.97 15.21 6.98
C SER A 217 -3.27 15.77 6.45
N VAL A 218 -3.88 15.11 5.47
CA VAL A 218 -5.28 15.42 5.14
C VAL A 218 -6.01 15.18 6.46
N PRO A 219 -6.57 16.22 7.10
CA PRO A 219 -7.24 16.04 8.37
C PRO A 219 -8.27 14.94 8.17
N ALA A 220 -8.39 14.02 9.13
CA ALA A 220 -9.50 13.07 9.19
C ALA A 220 -10.76 13.79 8.74
N VAL A 221 -11.50 13.24 7.75
CA VAL A 221 -12.72 13.85 7.19
C VAL A 221 -13.44 14.53 8.34
N PRO A 222 -13.55 15.88 8.34
CA PRO A 222 -13.92 16.56 9.56
C PRO A 222 -15.26 15.98 10.01
N ALA A 223 -15.42 15.71 11.31
CA ALA A 223 -16.73 15.41 11.91
C ALA A 223 -17.74 16.57 11.80
N PHE A 224 -17.43 17.54 10.93
CA PHE A 224 -18.19 18.70 10.56
C PHE A 224 -18.70 18.51 9.14
N SER A 225 -19.96 18.82 8.88
CA SER A 225 -20.51 18.84 7.53
C SER A 225 -21.26 20.14 7.26
N LEU A 226 -21.21 20.63 6.02
CA LEU A 226 -21.92 21.84 5.61
C LEU A 226 -22.55 21.63 4.23
N THR A 227 -23.86 21.70 4.18
CA THR A 227 -24.65 21.55 2.95
C THR A 227 -25.69 22.66 2.86
N ALA A 228 -26.04 23.04 1.63
CA ALA A 228 -27.03 24.06 1.37
C ALA A 228 -27.97 23.57 0.27
N TYR A 229 -29.27 23.59 0.54
CA TYR A 229 -30.30 23.12 -0.39
C TYR A 229 -31.58 23.99 -0.29
N PRO A 230 -32.15 24.42 -1.43
CA PRO A 230 -31.64 24.22 -2.78
C PRO A 230 -30.36 25.05 -3.04
N ASN A 231 -29.55 24.59 -3.99
CA ASN A 231 -28.41 25.33 -4.53
C ASN A 231 -28.22 24.93 -6.01
N PRO A 232 -28.47 25.81 -6.98
CA PRO A 232 -28.82 27.23 -6.84
C PRO A 232 -30.18 27.49 -6.16
N PHE A 233 -30.39 28.70 -5.64
CA PHE A 233 -31.66 29.11 -5.02
C PHE A 233 -32.11 30.51 -5.46
N SER A 234 -33.42 30.76 -5.43
CA SER A 234 -34.03 32.06 -5.81
C SER A 234 -34.69 32.78 -4.63
N ALA A 235 -35.40 32.04 -3.77
CA ALA A 235 -36.06 32.59 -2.59
C ALA A 235 -35.20 32.43 -1.33
N PHE A 236 -34.83 31.19 -1.00
CA PHE A 236 -34.03 30.86 0.18
C PHE A 236 -33.26 29.55 -0.03
N THR A 237 -32.24 29.33 0.79
CA THR A 237 -31.53 28.05 0.92
C THR A 237 -31.51 27.63 2.39
N ASN A 238 -31.75 26.35 2.66
CA ASN A 238 -31.56 25.74 3.96
C ASN A 238 -30.12 25.26 4.05
N ILE A 239 -29.44 25.70 5.10
CA ILE A 239 -28.04 25.41 5.38
C ILE A 239 -28.03 24.42 6.53
N ARG A 240 -27.74 23.16 6.21
CA ARG A 240 -27.54 22.10 7.20
C ARG A 240 -26.08 22.06 7.59
N ALA A 241 -25.81 22.31 8.87
CA ALA A 241 -24.51 22.15 9.49
C ALA A 241 -24.56 20.96 10.46
N GLU A 242 -23.51 20.14 10.43
CA GLU A 242 -23.24 19.18 11.48
C GLU A 242 -21.93 19.55 12.16
N ILE A 243 -21.93 19.54 13.48
CA ILE A 243 -20.78 19.81 14.34
C ILE A 243 -20.70 18.71 15.41
N PRO A 244 -19.51 18.28 15.86
CA PRO A 244 -19.36 17.33 16.97
C PRO A 244 -20.10 17.82 18.22
N ALA A 245 -20.80 16.92 18.90
CA ALA A 245 -21.48 17.25 20.15
C ALA A 245 -20.66 16.79 21.37
N ARG A 246 -20.84 17.47 22.49
CA ARG A 246 -20.18 17.14 23.76
C ARG A 246 -20.49 15.69 24.16
N GLY A 247 -19.48 14.82 24.14
CA GLY A 247 -19.61 13.38 24.44
C GLY A 247 -19.24 12.45 23.29
N ASP A 248 -19.00 12.98 22.08
CA ASP A 248 -18.40 12.20 20.99
C ASP A 248 -16.96 11.80 21.37
N ARG A 249 -16.60 10.50 21.22
CA ARG A 249 -15.27 9.98 21.61
C ARG A 249 -14.17 10.72 20.82
N GLY A 250 -13.28 11.39 21.55
CA GLY A 250 -12.15 12.12 20.96
C GLY A 250 -12.46 13.54 20.45
N ALA A 251 -13.68 14.06 20.61
CA ALA A 251 -14.02 15.43 20.22
C ALA A 251 -13.67 16.43 21.33
N GLU A 252 -12.89 17.46 21.01
CA GLU A 252 -12.69 18.62 21.89
C GLU A 252 -14.03 19.35 22.11
N ALA A 253 -14.20 19.96 23.29
CA ALA A 253 -15.40 20.71 23.61
C ALA A 253 -15.45 22.00 22.76
N ILE A 254 -16.45 22.10 21.89
CA ILE A 254 -16.72 23.31 21.09
C ILE A 254 -17.43 24.35 21.97
N ASN A 255 -16.91 25.58 22.00
CA ASN A 255 -17.48 26.66 22.79
C ASN A 255 -18.36 27.61 21.96
N THR A 256 -18.00 27.82 20.69
CA THR A 256 -18.70 28.71 19.78
C THR A 256 -18.73 28.12 18.36
N ALA A 257 -19.87 28.25 17.68
CA ALA A 257 -20.02 27.84 16.30
C ALA A 257 -20.95 28.80 15.55
N ARG A 258 -20.62 29.14 14.31
CA ARG A 258 -21.47 30.00 13.46
C ARG A 258 -21.21 29.77 11.98
N ILE A 259 -22.16 30.17 11.15
CA ILE A 259 -22.03 30.21 9.69
C ILE A 259 -21.90 31.66 9.26
N VAL A 260 -20.78 32.00 8.61
CA VAL A 260 -20.52 33.32 8.06
C VAL A 260 -20.64 33.26 6.55
N ILE A 261 -21.47 34.14 5.98
CA ILE A 261 -21.73 34.22 4.55
C ILE A 261 -20.91 35.37 3.96
N TYR A 262 -20.13 35.09 2.93
CA TYR A 262 -19.32 36.06 2.20
C TYR A 262 -19.75 36.18 0.74
N ASN A 263 -19.61 37.37 0.17
CA ASN A 263 -19.71 37.57 -1.28
C ASN A 263 -18.36 37.29 -1.98
N LEU A 264 -18.33 37.34 -3.32
CA LEU A 264 -17.11 37.16 -4.14
C LEU A 264 -15.96 38.15 -3.84
N ARG A 265 -16.25 39.29 -3.21
CA ARG A 265 -15.23 40.27 -2.79
C ARG A 265 -14.67 39.97 -1.40
N GLY A 266 -15.07 38.87 -0.76
CA GLY A 266 -14.69 38.53 0.60
C GLY A 266 -15.40 39.36 1.68
N GLN A 267 -16.43 40.14 1.32
CA GLN A 267 -17.17 40.94 2.29
C GLN A 267 -18.20 40.06 2.99
N MET A 268 -18.24 40.14 4.33
CA MET A 268 -19.24 39.46 5.15
C MET A 268 -20.63 40.07 4.90
N VAL A 269 -21.57 39.26 4.43
CA VAL A 269 -22.96 39.70 4.21
C VAL A 269 -23.87 39.33 5.36
N ARG A 270 -23.65 38.18 6.02
CA ARG A 270 -24.46 37.72 7.16
C ARG A 270 -23.68 36.74 8.02
N ALA A 271 -24.01 36.68 9.30
CA ALA A 271 -23.56 35.63 10.22
C ALA A 271 -24.79 35.02 10.91
N MET A 272 -24.76 33.70 11.13
CA MET A 272 -25.83 32.95 11.78
C MET A 272 -25.19 32.05 12.84
N GLU A 273 -25.53 32.25 14.11
CA GLU A 273 -24.99 31.47 15.22
C GLU A 273 -25.57 30.04 15.21
N LEU A 274 -24.74 29.07 15.61
CA LEU A 274 -25.09 27.67 15.84
C LEU A 274 -24.99 27.38 17.33
N ASP A 275 -25.80 26.45 17.83
CA ASP A 275 -25.69 25.93 19.19
C ASP A 275 -24.63 24.81 19.26
N PRO A 276 -23.49 25.00 19.96
CA PRO A 276 -22.46 23.97 20.11
C PRO A 276 -22.95 22.65 20.72
N GLY A 277 -24.06 22.67 21.47
CA GLY A 277 -24.67 21.49 22.06
C GLY A 277 -25.49 20.63 21.09
N VAL A 278 -25.77 21.14 19.89
CA VAL A 278 -26.65 20.47 18.92
C VAL A 278 -25.84 19.98 17.71
N ARG A 279 -25.75 18.65 17.60
CA ARG A 279 -24.97 17.96 16.55
C ARG A 279 -25.38 18.36 15.13
N GLN A 280 -26.68 18.49 14.87
CA GLN A 280 -27.21 18.79 13.55
C GLN A 280 -28.20 19.94 13.61
N GLN A 281 -27.94 20.98 12.84
CA GLN A 281 -28.75 22.20 12.82
C GLN A 281 -29.04 22.63 11.39
N VAL A 282 -30.24 23.19 11.17
CA VAL A 282 -30.66 23.72 9.88
C VAL A 282 -31.05 25.19 10.06
N LEU A 283 -30.36 26.06 9.34
CA LEU A 283 -30.60 27.50 9.30
C LEU A 283 -31.09 27.89 7.90
N THR A 284 -31.96 28.90 7.80
CA THR A 284 -32.45 29.37 6.49
C THR A 284 -31.85 30.73 6.15
N TRP A 285 -31.28 30.85 4.94
CA TRP A 285 -30.85 32.13 4.38
C TRP A 285 -31.71 32.51 3.18
N ASP A 286 -32.32 33.70 3.24
CA ASP A 286 -33.23 34.26 2.25
C ASP A 286 -32.54 35.18 1.22
N GLY A 287 -31.20 35.17 1.18
CA GLY A 287 -30.41 36.00 0.28
C GLY A 287 -30.45 37.49 0.65
N ARG A 288 -30.57 37.81 1.94
CA ARG A 288 -30.43 39.17 2.50
C ARG A 288 -29.20 39.30 3.39
N ASP A 289 -28.65 40.51 3.44
CA ASP A 289 -27.53 40.84 4.32
C ASP A 289 -27.98 41.18 5.75
N SER A 290 -27.02 41.52 6.62
CA SER A 290 -27.26 41.90 8.02
C SER A 290 -28.06 43.20 8.20
N ARG A 291 -28.19 44.02 7.15
CA ARG A 291 -29.03 45.22 7.11
C ARG A 291 -30.41 44.95 6.50
N ASN A 292 -30.75 43.66 6.31
CA ASN A 292 -31.98 43.20 5.69
C ASN A 292 -32.15 43.64 4.21
N GLN A 293 -31.06 44.06 3.56
CA GLN A 293 -31.04 44.44 2.15
C GLN A 293 -30.86 43.21 1.27
N ARG A 294 -31.44 43.22 0.08
CA ARG A 294 -31.33 42.10 -0.86
C ARG A 294 -29.91 42.02 -1.40
N CYS A 295 -29.28 40.85 -1.28
CA CYS A 295 -28.02 40.58 -1.92
C CYS A 295 -28.23 40.37 -3.44
N SER A 296 -27.24 40.75 -4.25
CA SER A 296 -27.27 40.58 -5.71
C SER A 296 -27.28 39.10 -6.12
N ASN A 297 -27.74 38.81 -7.34
CA ASN A 297 -27.52 37.50 -7.94
C ASN A 297 -26.01 37.24 -8.06
N GLY A 298 -25.57 36.01 -7.80
CA GLY A 298 -24.16 35.65 -7.84
C GLY A 298 -23.77 34.53 -6.88
N ILE A 299 -22.46 34.38 -6.72
CA ILE A 299 -21.83 33.34 -5.90
C ILE A 299 -21.57 33.89 -4.49
N TYR A 300 -21.86 33.07 -3.49
CA TYR A 300 -21.58 33.31 -2.09
C TYR A 300 -20.88 32.12 -1.47
N PHE A 301 -20.08 32.37 -0.44
CA PHE A 301 -19.38 31.34 0.33
C PHE A 301 -19.96 31.27 1.74
N LEU A 302 -20.38 30.09 2.16
CA LEU A 302 -20.79 29.76 3.52
C LEU A 302 -19.58 29.19 4.25
N ASN A 303 -19.08 29.88 5.27
CA ASN A 303 -17.98 29.41 6.10
C ASN A 303 -18.51 28.98 7.46
N LEU A 304 -18.32 27.70 7.80
CA LEU A 304 -18.52 27.22 9.17
C LEU A 304 -17.30 27.62 10.00
N VAL A 305 -17.52 28.46 11.01
CA VAL A 305 -16.51 28.95 11.93
C VAL A 305 -16.77 28.36 13.31
N VAL A 306 -15.77 27.68 13.87
CA VAL A 306 -15.81 27.02 15.17
C VAL A 306 -14.64 27.54 16.00
N ASP A 307 -14.91 28.03 17.21
CA ASP A 307 -13.90 28.61 18.13
C ASP A 307 -12.96 29.62 17.44
N GLY A 308 -13.57 30.48 16.61
CA GLY A 308 -12.88 31.53 15.87
C GLY A 308 -12.12 31.07 14.61
N ARG A 309 -12.07 29.77 14.32
CA ARG A 309 -11.38 29.19 13.16
C ARG A 309 -12.36 28.77 12.07
N SER A 310 -12.06 29.08 10.81
CA SER A 310 -12.85 28.60 9.66
C SER A 310 -12.52 27.13 9.39
N ILE A 311 -13.53 26.25 9.46
CA ILE A 311 -13.36 24.80 9.34
C ILE A 311 -13.76 24.28 7.95
N ILE A 312 -14.92 24.70 7.44
CA ILE A 312 -15.44 24.29 6.12
C ILE A 312 -15.94 25.51 5.36
N SER A 313 -15.68 25.57 4.06
CA SER A 313 -16.28 26.55 3.14
C SER A 313 -17.12 25.86 2.06
N LYS A 314 -18.34 26.35 1.82
CA LYS A 314 -19.26 25.83 0.80
C LYS A 314 -19.70 26.95 -0.14
N LYS A 315 -19.58 26.73 -1.44
CA LYS A 315 -20.09 27.65 -2.46
C LYS A 315 -21.60 27.47 -2.66
N VAL A 316 -22.34 28.58 -2.69
CA VAL A 316 -23.76 28.63 -3.06
C VAL A 316 -24.03 29.70 -4.12
N THR A 317 -25.04 29.47 -4.95
CA THR A 317 -25.41 30.36 -6.06
C THR A 317 -26.82 30.89 -5.85
N LEU A 318 -26.95 32.21 -5.76
CA LEU A 318 -28.23 32.92 -5.70
C LEU A 318 -28.60 33.42 -7.10
N ILE A 319 -29.75 32.98 -7.62
CA ILE A 319 -30.30 33.37 -8.92
C ILE A 319 -31.77 33.71 -8.74
N ARG A 320 -32.10 34.98 -8.86
CA ARG A 320 -33.47 35.51 -8.87
C ARG A 320 -33.91 35.95 -10.25
#